data_AF-A0A7V9EHK7-F1
#
_entry.id   AF-A0A7V9EHK7-F1
#
_cell.length_a   1.000
_cell.length_b   1.000
_cell.length_c   1.000
_cell.angle_alpha   90.00
_cell.angle_beta   90.00
_cell.angle_gamma   90.00
#
_symmetry.space_group_name_H-M   'P 1'
#
loop_
_entity.id
_entity.type
_entity.pdbx_description
1 polymer ?
#
loop_
_entity_poly.entity_id
_entity_poly.type
_entity_poly.pdbx_seq_one_letter_code
_entity_poly.pdbx_strand_id
1 'polypeptide(L)' 'MAITIRFPTGDWEYGFTETTPEVGHTLARQGKTWVVVGVTESMDDHRVVTVALAPEVMDHDKPDLSL' A
#
# COMPACT_ATOMS: atom_id res chain seq x y z
N MET A 1 5.60 14.89 -7.59
CA MET A 1 6.70 13.89 -7.49
C MET A 1 6.32 12.66 -8.30
N ALA A 2 7.24 12.09 -9.08
CA ALA A 2 7.00 10.82 -9.78
C ALA A 2 7.26 9.63 -8.87
N ILE A 3 6.36 8.64 -8.87
CA ILE A 3 6.51 7.40 -8.11
C ILE A 3 6.26 6.16 -8.97
N THR A 4 6.93 5.08 -8.61
CA THR A 4 6.64 3.74 -9.10
C THR A 4 6.24 2.86 -7.94
N ILE A 5 5.08 2.19 -8.02
CA ILE A 5 4.60 1.25 -7.01
C ILE A 5 4.87 -0.18 -7.47
N ARG A 6 5.58 -0.95 -6.65
CA ARG A 6 5.88 -2.36 -6.87
C ARG A 6 4.99 -3.22 -5.98
N PHE A 7 4.15 -4.04 -6.62
CA PHE A 7 3.30 -5.01 -5.94
C PHE A 7 4.00 -6.37 -5.82
N PRO A 8 3.69 -7.16 -4.77
CA PRO A 8 4.28 -8.48 -4.59
C PRO A 8 3.81 -9.50 -5.64
N THR A 9 2.73 -9.18 -6.36
CA THR A 9 2.22 -9.93 -7.51
C THR A 9 3.13 -9.85 -8.74
N GLY A 10 4.10 -8.92 -8.74
CA GLY A 10 4.93 -8.61 -9.89
C GLY A 10 4.39 -7.45 -10.73
N ASP A 11 3.23 -6.90 -10.41
CA ASP A 11 2.69 -5.70 -11.06
C ASP A 11 3.51 -4.45 -10.70
N TRP A 12 3.55 -3.51 -11.65
CA TRP A 12 4.16 -2.20 -11.47
C TRP A 12 3.18 -1.13 -11.92
N GLU A 13 3.10 -0.03 -11.17
CA GLU A 13 2.34 1.16 -11.55
C GLU A 13 3.22 2.40 -11.46
N TYR A 14 3.10 3.28 -12.45
CA TYR A 14 3.80 4.56 -12.49
C TYR A 14 2.80 5.70 -12.39
N GLY A 15 3.08 6.70 -11.57
CA GLY A 15 2.18 7.83 -11.38
C GLY A 15 2.86 9.05 -10.75
N PHE A 16 2.06 10.11 -10.60
CA PHE A 16 2.47 11.33 -9.91
C PHE A 16 1.63 11.52 -8.66
N THR A 17 2.27 11.98 -7.60
CA THR A 17 1.63 12.32 -6.33
C THR A 17 2.08 13.70 -5.86
N GLU A 18 1.21 14.35 -5.09
CA GLU A 18 1.55 15.56 -4.33
C GLU A 18 2.46 15.21 -3.14
N THR A 19 2.19 14.07 -2.49
CA THR A 19 2.93 13.61 -1.30
C THR A 19 3.43 12.19 -1.51
N THR A 20 4.72 11.95 -1.23
CA THR A 20 5.30 10.61 -1.28
C THR A 20 4.72 9.74 -0.16
N PRO A 21 4.19 8.54 -0.45
CA PRO A 21 3.79 7.60 0.58
C PRO A 21 4.99 7.17 1.43
N GLU A 22 4.81 7.06 2.75
CA GLU A 22 5.82 6.62 3.70
C GLU A 22 5.55 5.18 4.14
N VAL A 23 6.55 4.52 4.72
CA VAL A 23 6.39 3.19 5.31
C VAL A 23 5.29 3.21 6.37
N GLY A 24 4.36 2.27 6.29
CA GLY A 24 3.17 2.18 7.15
C GLY A 24 1.93 2.86 6.59
N HIS A 25 2.05 3.75 5.59
CA HIS A 25 0.88 4.29 4.89
C HIS A 25 0.13 3.19 4.12
N THR A 26 -1.18 3.39 3.96
CA THR A 26 -2.04 2.49 3.21
C THR A 26 -2.44 3.08 1.86
N LEU A 27 -2.48 2.24 0.83
CA LEU A 27 -2.92 2.56 -0.52
C LEU A 27 -4.11 1.66 -0.89
N ALA A 28 -5.12 2.22 -1.55
CA ALA A 28 -6.28 1.47 -2.03
C ALA A 28 -6.16 1.19 -3.53
N ARG A 29 -6.26 -0.08 -3.94
CA ARG A 29 -6.21 -0.50 -5.34
C ARG A 29 -7.09 -1.72 -5.57
N GLN A 30 -7.95 -1.68 -6.59
CA GLN A 30 -8.80 -2.80 -7.01
C GLN A 30 -9.60 -3.42 -5.84
N GLY A 31 -10.13 -2.57 -4.94
CA GLY A 31 -10.87 -3.01 -3.76
C GLY A 31 -10.02 -3.64 -2.65
N LYS A 32 -8.68 -3.60 -2.76
CA LYS A 32 -7.74 -4.10 -1.75
C LYS A 32 -6.97 -2.95 -1.11
N THR A 33 -6.61 -3.15 0.15
CA THR A 33 -5.73 -2.25 0.90
C THR A 33 -4.31 -2.82 0.90
N TRP A 34 -3.34 -1.97 0.60
CA TRP A 34 -1.92 -2.30 0.52
C TRP A 34 -1.15 -1.42 1.49
N VAL A 35 -0.24 -1.99 2.28
CA VAL A 35 0.61 -1.24 3.21
C VAL A 35 1.95 -0.98 2.53
N VAL A 36 2.43 0.25 2.59
CA VAL A 36 3.79 0.59 2.16
C VAL A 36 4.79 -0.03 3.13
N VAL A 37 5.67 -0.89 2.61
CA VAL A 37 6.70 -1.59 3.40
C VAL A 37 8.12 -1.14 3.06
N GLY A 38 8.29 -0.34 2.01
CA GLY A 38 9.57 0.24 1.64
C GLY A 38 9.43 1.41 0.69
N VAL A 39 10.32 2.40 0.83
CA VAL A 39 10.43 3.54 -0.07
C VAL A 39 11.92 3.71 -0.40
N THR A 40 12.26 3.73 -1.68
CA THR A 40 13.63 3.95 -2.15
C THR A 40 13.69 5.20 -3.01
N GLU A 41 14.67 6.06 -2.73
CA GLU A 41 14.96 7.25 -3.52
C GLU A 41 15.88 6.90 -4.69
N SER A 42 15.57 7.43 -5.86
CA SER A 42 16.43 7.38 -7.05
C SER A 42 17.06 8.75 -7.30
N MET A 43 18.11 8.80 -8.13
CA MET A 43 18.87 10.03 -8.36
C MET A 43 18.06 11.19 -9.01
N ASP A 44 16.93 10.88 -9.65
CA ASP A 44 16.13 11.85 -10.42
C ASP A 44 14.84 12.31 -9.70
N ASP A 45 14.86 12.41 -8.37
CA ASP A 45 13.67 12.76 -7.55
C ASP A 45 12.48 11.80 -7.79
N HIS A 46 12.80 10.56 -8.15
CA HIS A 46 11.86 9.49 -8.37
C HIS A 46 11.86 8.52 -7.18
N ARG A 47 10.67 8.13 -6.71
CA ARG A 47 10.52 7.21 -5.56
C ARG A 47 9.96 5.87 -6.01
N VAL A 48 10.58 4.78 -5.57
CA VAL A 48 10.04 3.43 -5.71
C VAL A 48 9.39 3.03 -4.39
N VAL A 49 8.08 2.79 -4.42
CA VAL A 49 7.25 2.38 -3.28
C VAL A 49 6.99 0.89 -3.38
N THR A 50 7.42 0.12 -2.40
CA THR A 50 7.10 -1.32 -2.30
C THR A 50 5.96 -1.52 -1.33
N VAL A 51 4.96 -2.32 -1.72
CA VAL A 51 3.78 -2.60 -0.89
C VAL A 51 3.65 -4.07 -0.54
N ALA A 52 2.91 -4.35 0.53
CA ALA A 52 2.40 -5.67 0.88
C ALA A 52 0.88 -5.60 1.03
N LEU A 53 0.18 -6.72 0.85
CA LEU A 53 -1.26 -6.76 1.12
C LEU A 53 -1.49 -6.51 2.61
N ALA A 54 -2.40 -5.59 2.96
CA ALA A 54 -2.78 -5.41 4.35
C ALA A 54 -3.40 -6.71 4.89
N PRO A 55 -3.14 -7.10 6.15
CA PRO A 55 -3.88 -8.18 6.76
C PRO A 55 -5.38 -7.84 6.69
N GLU A 56 -6.21 -8.79 6.27
CA GLU A 56 -7.65 -8.66 6.44
C GLU A 56 -7.89 -8.50 7.93
N VAL A 57 -8.48 -7.38 8.32
CA VAL A 57 -9.04 -7.26 9.67
C VAL A 57 -10.20 -8.24 9.69
N MET A 58 -9.94 -9.48 10.11
CA MET A 58 -11.01 -10.38 10.49
C MET A 58 -11.68 -9.70 11.69
N ASP A 59 -12.84 -9.11 11.44
CA ASP A 59 -13.76 -8.62 12.45
C ASP A 59 -14.18 -9.83 13.32
N HIS A 60 -13.35 -10.20 14.29
CA HIS A 60 -13.54 -11.35 15.17
C HIS A 60 -14.15 -10.93 16.51
N ASP A 61 -15.01 -9.91 16.49
CA ASP A 61 -15.62 -9.38 17.71
C ASP A 61 -17.09 -8.96 17.50
N LYS A 62 -17.88 -9.82 16.85
CA LYS A 62 -19.31 -9.81 17.07
C LYS A 62 -19.65 -10.88 18.10
N PRO A 63 -19.92 -10.54 19.37
CA PRO A 63 -20.42 -11.53 20.31
C PRO A 63 -21.72 -12.12 19.75
N ASP A 64 -21.77 -13.44 19.64
CA ASP A 64 -22.98 -14.18 19.33
C ASP A 64 -23.96 -14.01 20.50
N LEU A 65 -24.75 -12.94 20.45
CA LEU A 65 -25.93 -12.75 21.29
C LEU A 65 -27.11 -13.45 20.62
N SER A 66 -27.04 -14.78 20.55
CA SER A 66 -28.23 -15.61 20.38
C SER A 66 -28.93 -15.73 21.73
N LEU A 67 -30.03 -14.97 21.86
CA LEU A 67 -31.01 -15.01 22.97
C LEU A 67 -31.79 -16.33 22.99
#